data_AF-A0A9X0A569-F1
#
_entry.id   AF-A0A9X0A569-F1
#
_cell.length_a   1.000
_cell.length_b   1.000
_cell.length_c   1.000
_cell.angle_alpha   90.00
_cell.angle_beta   90.00
_cell.angle_gamma   90.00
#
_symmetry.space_group_name_H-M   'P 1'
#
loop_
_entity.id
_entity.type
_entity.pdbx_description
1 polymer ?
#
loop_
_entity_poly.entity_id
_entity_poly.type
_entity_poly.pdbx_seq_one_letter_code
_entity_poly.pdbx_strand_id
1 'polypeptide(L)'
;MEEHGIYDTNDQTTELDANGDVTQDEVDKFQQNHWQFSDEGPIEYESDPSSDIDKNYFSDQESLTGSMDGGVEEDEYASDPIAQQTRQEKLQRLALRRHLDQLSEQVLEKDYLVLQFREELNKCQEHQEQLQKEKELVSDEIEEAQHQNNMASLYRLQAYHSKLCAEIDAEKDVEREILHRLEEAEFALAQATVEQGKFLLAGKELEKDEKLVDKQKAEWSAVRLRKENMSAVVAERRRRLREKEHISALRERERKHRQAIAAAKRNREQASKFLKETMSRVRQKDSEEEERSREYMEDRMQAILSLKDNIETNKENLRALQARDSKLRLEKEEEELKERQEILAQGLNPDEELTRRKRIRQFEKDKEAYERRQKERQVEIVDNILKEEKQMKKRYQQQPQLWPEKQRERVKRINRRRPKPKFFKSTSGSSSVEYSADVEDTGGQHTPGKLGAVSSEDDEDDFFSIWRNKPR
;
A
#
# COMPACT_ATOMS: atom_id res chain seq x y z
N MET A 1 -19.54 46.41 77.86
CA MET A 1 -18.84 45.76 76.74
C MET A 1 -18.91 46.74 75.58
N GLU A 2 -18.22 47.90 75.64
CA GLU A 2 -16.75 48.08 75.56
C GLU A 2 -16.25 47.50 74.22
N GLU A 3 -15.57 48.20 73.29
CA GLU A 3 -14.70 49.40 73.24
C GLU A 3 -14.85 50.02 71.82
N HIS A 4 -14.85 51.34 71.56
CA HIS A 4 -13.81 52.39 71.61
C HIS A 4 -12.61 52.28 70.65
N GLY A 5 -12.37 53.39 69.92
CA GLY A 5 -11.17 53.78 69.16
C GLY A 5 -11.59 54.36 67.79
N ILE A 6 -11.72 55.68 67.52
CA ILE A 6 -10.87 56.86 67.76
C ILE A 6 -9.42 56.64 67.32
N TYR A 7 -9.05 57.21 66.16
CA TYR A 7 -7.92 58.12 66.03
C TYR A 7 -8.16 59.15 64.92
N ASP A 8 -7.89 60.39 65.30
CA ASP A 8 -7.96 61.65 64.58
C ASP A 8 -6.74 61.92 63.67
N THR A 9 -6.98 62.78 62.67
CA THR A 9 -6.12 63.86 62.11
C THR A 9 -4.70 63.57 61.62
N ASN A 10 -4.41 63.92 60.35
CA ASN A 10 -3.64 65.12 60.04
C ASN A 10 -3.63 65.49 58.55
N ASP A 11 -4.03 66.73 58.30
CA ASP A 11 -3.61 67.60 57.19
C ASP A 11 -2.09 67.64 57.06
N GLN A 12 -1.60 67.67 55.82
CA GLN A 12 -0.44 68.49 55.46
C GLN A 12 -0.44 68.76 53.95
N THR A 13 -0.94 69.95 53.67
CA THR A 13 -0.61 70.80 52.53
C THR A 13 0.90 70.90 52.33
N THR A 14 1.35 70.82 51.08
CA THR A 14 2.67 71.31 50.68
C THR A 14 2.47 72.38 49.61
N GLU A 15 2.49 73.62 50.09
CA GLU A 15 2.86 74.78 49.30
C GLU A 15 4.36 74.68 48.98
N LEU A 16 4.71 74.86 47.71
CA LEU A 16 6.01 75.36 47.31
C LEU A 16 5.77 76.43 46.25
N ASP A 17 5.86 77.67 46.72
CA ASP A 17 6.10 78.84 45.91
C ASP A 17 7.43 78.71 45.16
N ALA A 18 7.40 79.01 43.87
CA ALA A 18 8.57 79.52 43.16
C ALA A 18 8.09 80.54 42.12
N ASN A 19 8.13 81.80 42.52
CA ASN A 19 8.11 82.95 41.64
C ASN A 19 9.24 82.86 40.60
N GLY A 20 8.88 83.01 39.33
CA GLY A 20 9.81 83.07 38.21
C GLY A 20 9.13 83.69 36.98
N ASP A 21 9.25 85.00 36.90
CA ASP A 21 8.70 85.90 35.89
C ASP A 21 9.30 85.67 34.49
N VAL A 22 8.40 85.58 33.50
CA VAL A 22 8.47 86.00 32.08
C VAL A 22 9.71 85.68 31.24
N THR A 23 9.49 84.99 30.11
CA THR A 23 9.71 85.57 28.77
C THR A 23 8.96 84.76 27.70
N GLN A 24 8.10 85.47 26.96
CA GLN A 24 7.52 85.08 25.69
C GLN A 24 8.65 84.94 24.65
N ASP A 25 8.97 83.71 24.22
CA ASP A 25 9.71 83.47 22.97
C ASP A 25 9.66 82.01 22.46
N GLU A 26 8.60 81.23 22.77
CA GLU A 26 8.47 79.84 22.28
C GLU A 26 7.03 79.48 21.82
N VAL A 27 6.37 80.38 21.08
CA VAL A 27 5.05 80.08 20.44
C VAL A 27 5.15 79.74 18.95
N ASP A 28 6.29 79.94 18.29
CA ASP A 28 6.44 79.63 16.86
C ASP A 28 7.47 78.52 16.59
N LYS A 29 7.05 77.26 16.74
CA LYS A 29 7.73 76.11 16.10
C LYS A 29 6.88 74.84 16.06
N PHE A 30 5.67 74.94 15.53
CA PHE A 30 4.86 73.76 15.19
C PHE A 30 4.18 73.92 13.83
N GLN A 31 4.98 74.14 12.78
CA GLN A 31 4.54 73.94 11.39
C GLN A 31 5.74 74.07 10.41
N GLN A 32 6.53 73.02 10.23
CA GLN A 32 7.25 72.77 8.96
C GLN A 32 7.86 71.36 8.90
N ASN A 33 7.01 70.33 8.77
CA ASN A 33 7.46 69.09 8.14
C ASN A 33 7.08 69.15 6.66
N HIS A 34 8.00 69.79 5.95
CA HIS A 34 8.15 69.85 4.52
C HIS A 34 8.21 68.42 3.96
N TRP A 35 7.22 68.07 3.13
CA TRP A 35 7.23 66.89 2.27
C TRP A 35 8.40 67.00 1.30
N GLN A 36 9.54 66.40 1.64
CA GLN A 36 10.61 66.16 0.70
C GLN A 36 10.31 64.88 -0.08
N PHE A 37 9.98 65.11 -1.36
CA PHE A 37 10.11 64.14 -2.43
C PHE A 37 11.51 63.52 -2.38
N SER A 38 11.58 62.19 -2.30
CA SER A 38 12.78 61.43 -2.67
C SER A 38 12.38 60.47 -3.78
N ASP A 39 12.98 60.73 -4.95
CA ASP A 39 13.04 59.85 -6.11
C ASP A 39 13.62 58.49 -5.73
N GLU A 40 12.82 57.44 -5.85
CA GLU A 40 13.33 56.08 -6.15
C GLU A 40 12.37 55.39 -7.13
N GLY A 41 12.81 55.33 -8.39
CA GLY A 41 12.80 54.12 -9.24
C GLY A 41 11.47 53.44 -9.61
N PRO A 42 11.19 53.23 -10.90
CA PRO A 42 9.93 52.64 -11.36
C PRO A 42 9.92 51.13 -11.08
N ILE A 43 8.93 50.66 -10.31
CA ILE A 43 8.59 49.24 -10.23
C ILE A 43 7.75 48.92 -11.47
N GLU A 44 8.41 48.34 -12.47
CA GLU A 44 7.81 47.75 -13.66
C GLU A 44 6.84 46.64 -13.26
N TYR A 45 5.54 46.92 -13.34
CA TYR A 45 4.50 45.89 -13.35
C TYR A 45 4.26 45.48 -14.81
N GLU A 46 5.02 44.49 -15.28
CA GLU A 46 4.67 43.76 -16.51
C GLU A 46 3.37 43.01 -16.27
N SER A 47 2.30 43.47 -16.92
CA SER A 47 1.12 42.64 -17.20
C SER A 47 1.26 42.13 -18.63
N ASP A 48 1.33 40.80 -18.82
CA ASP A 48 0.43 40.04 -19.71
C ASP A 48 0.88 38.56 -19.82
N PRO A 49 0.01 37.56 -19.55
CA PRO A 49 0.10 36.26 -20.17
C PRO A 49 -0.99 36.15 -21.26
N SER A 50 -0.66 36.63 -22.45
CA SER A 50 -1.30 36.19 -23.69
C SER A 50 -0.61 34.90 -24.15
N SER A 51 -1.34 33.79 -24.13
CA SER A 51 -1.34 32.77 -25.20
C SER A 51 -2.21 31.57 -24.80
N ASP A 52 -3.39 31.52 -25.42
CA ASP A 52 -3.98 30.36 -26.07
C ASP A 52 -3.40 28.98 -25.70
N ILE A 53 -4.11 28.25 -24.84
CA ILE A 53 -4.10 26.79 -24.86
C ILE A 53 -5.53 26.31 -24.99
N ASP A 54 -5.83 25.85 -26.20
CA ASP A 54 -6.99 25.08 -26.63
C ASP A 54 -7.50 24.13 -25.54
N LYS A 55 -8.76 24.30 -25.14
CA LYS A 55 -9.53 23.29 -24.39
C LYS A 55 -10.75 22.87 -25.18
N ASN A 56 -10.49 22.33 -26.38
CA ASN A 56 -11.43 21.48 -27.10
C ASN A 56 -10.78 20.14 -27.38
N TYR A 57 -10.60 19.31 -26.33
CA TYR A 57 -10.42 17.88 -26.52
C TYR A 57 -10.67 17.12 -25.20
N PHE A 58 -11.92 16.69 -25.01
CA PHE A 58 -12.33 15.35 -24.57
C PHE A 58 -13.80 15.41 -24.13
N SER A 59 -14.69 15.32 -25.13
CA SER A 59 -15.95 14.61 -24.97
C SER A 59 -15.66 13.13 -25.17
N ASP A 60 -16.07 12.33 -24.19
CA ASP A 60 -16.82 11.06 -24.32
C ASP A 60 -16.64 10.27 -23.02
N GLN A 61 -17.65 10.34 -22.16
CA GLN A 61 -18.62 9.27 -21.89
C GLN A 61 -18.16 8.30 -20.79
N GLU A 62 -18.65 8.53 -19.57
CA GLU A 62 -19.55 7.53 -18.97
C GLU A 62 -20.34 8.15 -17.81
N SER A 63 -21.64 8.15 -17.99
CA SER A 63 -22.67 8.55 -17.03
C SER A 63 -22.74 7.57 -15.86
N LEU A 64 -22.66 8.09 -14.62
CA LEU A 64 -23.41 7.49 -13.52
C LEU A 64 -24.21 8.57 -12.79
N THR A 65 -25.51 8.45 -13.00
CA THR A 65 -26.60 9.33 -12.59
C THR A 65 -26.65 9.57 -11.09
N GLY A 66 -26.77 10.85 -10.72
CA GLY A 66 -27.10 11.31 -9.38
C GLY A 66 -27.80 12.66 -9.44
N SER A 67 -28.88 12.73 -10.22
CA SER A 67 -29.83 13.83 -10.24
C SER A 67 -30.39 14.08 -8.83
N MET A 68 -29.87 15.08 -8.14
CA MET A 68 -30.67 15.93 -7.27
C MET A 68 -30.53 17.36 -7.78
N ASP A 69 -31.40 17.65 -8.74
CA ASP A 69 -32.30 18.80 -8.69
C ASP A 69 -32.03 19.75 -7.52
N GLY A 70 -31.38 20.83 -7.88
CA GLY A 70 -31.11 21.99 -7.06
C GLY A 70 -30.80 23.09 -8.05
N GLY A 71 -31.78 23.38 -8.90
CA GLY A 71 -31.82 24.62 -9.66
C GLY A 71 -31.67 25.77 -8.67
N VAL A 72 -30.43 26.16 -8.46
CA VAL A 72 -30.12 27.53 -8.08
C VAL A 72 -30.45 28.27 -9.35
N GLU A 73 -31.70 28.74 -9.41
CA GLU A 73 -32.08 29.82 -10.31
C GLU A 73 -30.92 30.79 -10.29
N GLU A 74 -30.30 30.96 -11.46
CA GLU A 74 -29.40 32.07 -11.69
C GLU A 74 -30.18 33.29 -11.27
N ASP A 75 -29.83 33.82 -10.09
CA ASP A 75 -30.38 35.07 -9.59
C ASP A 75 -30.19 36.06 -10.72
N GLU A 76 -31.32 36.33 -11.37
CA GLU A 76 -31.58 37.41 -12.26
C GLU A 76 -30.90 38.62 -11.60
N TYR A 77 -29.76 39.02 -12.17
CA TYR A 77 -29.03 40.22 -11.77
C TYR A 77 -29.92 41.42 -12.12
N ALA A 78 -31.03 41.55 -11.42
CA ALA A 78 -31.72 42.79 -11.22
C ALA A 78 -30.67 43.70 -10.59
N SER A 79 -30.15 44.55 -11.45
CA SER A 79 -29.09 45.49 -11.14
C SER A 79 -29.60 46.40 -10.02
N ASP A 80 -29.23 46.07 -8.79
CA ASP A 80 -29.59 46.89 -7.63
C ASP A 80 -28.94 48.28 -7.78
N PRO A 81 -29.72 49.36 -7.56
CA PRO A 81 -29.34 50.72 -7.95
C PRO A 81 -28.11 51.31 -7.22
N ILE A 82 -27.48 50.58 -6.28
CA ILE A 82 -26.33 51.07 -5.49
C ILE A 82 -24.99 50.50 -5.97
N ALA A 83 -24.99 49.48 -6.83
CA ALA A 83 -23.75 49.06 -7.52
C ALA A 83 -23.15 50.20 -8.37
N GLN A 84 -23.94 51.23 -8.69
CA GLN A 84 -23.52 52.42 -9.42
C GLN A 84 -23.73 53.73 -8.64
N GLN A 85 -23.58 53.74 -7.31
CA GLN A 85 -23.23 55.03 -6.71
C GLN A 85 -21.88 55.43 -7.28
N THR A 86 -21.92 56.37 -8.23
CA THR A 86 -20.72 56.81 -8.95
C THR A 86 -19.69 57.25 -7.91
N ARG A 87 -18.41 57.00 -8.17
CA ARG A 87 -17.32 57.45 -7.28
C ARG A 87 -17.50 58.92 -6.88
N GLN A 88 -18.06 59.71 -7.80
CA GLN A 88 -18.45 61.10 -7.62
C GLN A 88 -19.51 61.30 -6.54
N GLU A 89 -20.62 60.57 -6.52
CA GLU A 89 -21.66 60.67 -5.46
C GLU A 89 -21.12 60.30 -4.08
N LYS A 90 -20.22 59.31 -4.00
CA LYS A 90 -19.54 58.97 -2.73
C LYS A 90 -18.67 60.13 -2.25
N LEU A 91 -17.92 60.75 -3.15
CA LEU A 91 -17.11 61.93 -2.84
C LEU A 91 -17.98 63.14 -2.46
N GLN A 92 -19.12 63.35 -3.14
CA GLN A 92 -20.06 64.42 -2.84
C GLN A 92 -20.69 64.25 -1.44
N ARG A 93 -21.11 63.04 -1.08
CA ARG A 93 -21.62 62.76 0.28
C ARG A 93 -20.55 62.98 1.36
N LEU A 94 -19.32 62.53 1.11
CA LEU A 94 -18.21 62.79 2.03
C LEU A 94 -17.88 64.29 2.15
N ALA A 95 -17.92 65.03 1.04
CA ALA A 95 -17.69 66.47 1.05
C ALA A 95 -18.81 67.20 1.82
N LEU A 96 -20.07 66.81 1.60
CA LEU A 96 -21.21 67.35 2.33
C LEU A 96 -21.13 67.03 3.83
N ARG A 97 -20.74 65.81 4.19
CA ARG A 97 -20.51 65.41 5.59
C ARG A 97 -19.48 66.31 6.26
N ARG A 98 -18.32 66.47 5.62
CA ARG A 98 -17.26 67.35 6.12
C ARG A 98 -17.72 68.79 6.28
N HIS A 99 -18.48 69.31 5.31
CA HIS A 99 -19.01 70.66 5.38
C HIS A 99 -20.01 70.84 6.53
N LEU A 100 -20.88 69.86 6.76
CA LEU A 100 -21.79 69.87 7.91
C LEU A 100 -21.05 69.84 9.24
N ASP A 101 -20.00 69.03 9.34
CA ASP A 101 -19.16 68.94 10.53
C ASP A 101 -18.41 70.28 10.77
N GLN A 102 -17.87 70.91 9.72
CA GLN A 102 -17.25 72.25 9.78
C GLN A 102 -18.23 73.33 10.26
N LEU A 103 -19.46 73.35 9.74
CA LEU A 103 -20.49 74.30 10.20
C LEU A 103 -20.85 74.08 11.68
N SER A 104 -20.86 72.83 12.14
CA SER A 104 -21.11 72.53 13.55
C SER A 104 -19.96 73.00 14.45
N GLU A 105 -18.71 72.83 14.01
CA GLU A 105 -17.52 73.32 14.72
C GLU A 105 -17.52 74.85 14.79
N GLN A 106 -17.83 75.55 13.70
CA GLN A 106 -17.95 77.00 13.68
C GLN A 106 -18.98 77.53 14.67
N VAL A 107 -20.15 76.89 14.77
CA VAL A 107 -21.17 77.27 15.76
C VAL A 107 -20.61 77.11 17.18
N LEU A 108 -19.96 75.98 17.47
CA LEU A 108 -19.36 75.73 18.78
C LEU A 108 -18.25 76.74 19.14
N GLU A 109 -17.40 77.10 18.18
CA GLU A 109 -16.35 78.10 18.38
C GLU A 109 -16.94 79.49 18.69
N LYS A 110 -17.98 79.92 17.96
CA LYS A 110 -18.64 81.21 18.20
C LYS A 110 -19.43 81.22 19.52
N ASP A 111 -20.10 80.12 19.86
CA ASP A 111 -20.76 79.92 21.14
C ASP A 111 -19.76 80.09 22.30
N TYR A 112 -18.57 79.50 22.17
CA TYR A 112 -17.51 79.63 23.18
C TYR A 112 -17.05 81.08 23.37
N LEU A 113 -16.81 81.82 22.28
CA LEU A 113 -16.42 83.24 22.36
C LEU A 113 -17.48 84.09 23.05
N VAL A 114 -18.76 83.86 22.75
CA VAL A 114 -19.86 84.56 23.42
C VAL A 114 -19.88 84.26 24.92
N LEU A 115 -19.64 83.01 25.32
CA LEU A 115 -19.53 82.65 26.73
C LEU A 115 -18.35 83.36 27.41
N GLN A 116 -17.19 83.40 26.76
CA GLN A 116 -16.01 84.10 27.29
C GLN A 116 -16.27 85.59 27.52
N PHE A 117 -16.83 86.29 26.52
CA PHE A 117 -17.11 87.73 26.67
C PHE A 117 -18.20 88.01 27.71
N ARG A 118 -19.18 87.11 27.88
CA ARG A 118 -20.16 87.22 28.98
C ARG A 118 -19.52 87.06 30.36
N GLU A 119 -18.56 86.15 30.49
CA GLU A 119 -17.80 85.98 31.74
C GLU A 119 -16.90 87.18 32.04
N GLU A 120 -16.21 87.73 31.03
CA GLU A 120 -15.42 88.95 31.16
C GLU A 120 -16.28 90.15 31.55
N LEU A 121 -17.47 90.28 30.95
CA LEU A 121 -18.43 91.33 31.29
C LEU A 121 -18.86 91.24 32.75
N ASN A 122 -19.20 90.03 33.23
CA ASN A 122 -19.58 89.81 34.62
C ASN A 122 -18.44 90.21 35.58
N LYS A 123 -17.18 89.85 35.28
CA LYS A 123 -16.03 90.23 36.11
C LYS A 123 -15.83 91.75 36.15
N CYS A 124 -15.99 92.43 35.01
CA CYS A 124 -15.93 93.88 34.91
C CYS A 124 -17.02 94.54 35.77
N GLN A 125 -18.24 94.02 35.72
CA GLN A 125 -19.38 94.52 36.51
C GLN A 125 -19.16 94.29 38.02
N GLU A 126 -18.68 93.11 38.43
CA GLU A 126 -18.33 92.82 39.82
C GLU A 126 -17.24 93.77 40.35
N HIS A 127 -16.22 94.05 39.54
CA HIS A 127 -15.14 94.99 39.91
C HIS A 127 -15.66 96.43 40.02
N GLN A 128 -16.50 96.86 39.08
CA GLN A 128 -17.15 98.17 39.14
C GLN A 128 -18.03 98.33 40.40
N GLU A 129 -18.78 97.29 40.78
CA GLU A 129 -19.56 97.28 42.02
C GLU A 129 -18.67 97.37 43.27
N GLN A 130 -17.50 96.71 43.28
CA GLN A 130 -16.54 96.81 44.37
C GLN A 130 -15.99 98.23 44.50
N LEU A 131 -15.55 98.84 43.40
CA LEU A 131 -15.08 100.22 43.37
C LEU A 131 -16.18 101.21 43.81
N GLN A 132 -17.44 100.94 43.47
CA GLN A 132 -18.57 101.75 43.94
C GLN A 132 -18.77 101.64 45.45
N LYS A 133 -18.66 100.45 46.04
CA LYS A 133 -18.70 100.27 47.51
C LYS A 133 -17.54 100.99 48.19
N GLU A 134 -16.32 100.87 47.66
CA GLU A 134 -15.16 101.59 48.21
C GLU A 134 -15.33 103.11 48.13
N LYS A 135 -15.88 103.61 47.02
CA LYS A 135 -16.19 105.03 46.85
C LYS A 135 -17.21 105.52 47.88
N GLU A 136 -18.25 104.73 48.17
CA GLU A 136 -19.25 105.03 49.20
C GLU A 136 -18.59 105.09 50.59
N LEU A 137 -17.78 104.10 50.96
CA LEU A 137 -17.04 104.07 52.23
C LEU A 137 -16.12 105.28 52.40
N VAL A 138 -15.36 105.63 51.36
CA VAL A 138 -14.48 106.81 51.39
C VAL A 138 -15.29 108.11 51.46
N SER A 139 -16.48 108.16 50.85
CA SER A 139 -17.40 109.29 50.98
C SER A 139 -17.83 109.47 52.43
N ASP A 140 -18.21 108.39 53.10
CA ASP A 140 -18.57 108.40 54.53
C ASP A 140 -17.37 108.85 55.39
N GLU A 141 -16.16 108.34 55.14
CA GLU A 141 -14.93 108.77 55.84
C GLU A 141 -14.59 110.25 55.60
N ILE A 142 -14.87 110.78 54.39
CA ILE A 142 -14.73 112.20 54.09
C ILE A 142 -15.69 113.00 54.96
N GLU A 143 -16.95 112.60 55.07
CA GLU A 143 -17.94 113.28 55.92
C GLU A 143 -17.50 113.29 57.39
N GLU A 144 -17.04 112.14 57.91
CA GLU A 144 -16.50 112.05 59.28
C GLU A 144 -15.29 112.95 59.51
N ALA A 145 -14.33 112.98 58.57
CA ALA A 145 -13.16 113.85 58.65
C ALA A 145 -13.52 115.34 58.57
N GLN A 146 -14.62 115.69 57.86
CA GLN A 146 -15.16 117.05 57.82
C GLN A 146 -15.72 117.43 59.19
N HIS A 147 -16.50 116.54 59.80
CA HIS A 147 -17.04 116.75 61.14
C HIS A 147 -15.93 116.90 62.20
N GLN A 148 -14.83 116.17 62.07
CA GLN A 148 -13.67 116.25 62.97
C GLN A 148 -12.72 117.43 62.67
N ASN A 149 -12.98 118.23 61.62
CA ASN A 149 -12.13 119.33 61.13
C ASN A 149 -10.66 118.93 60.84
N ASN A 150 -10.41 117.66 60.50
CA ASN A 150 -9.07 117.18 60.17
C ASN A 150 -8.76 117.46 58.69
N MET A 151 -8.27 118.66 58.40
CA MET A 151 -8.02 119.12 57.01
C MET A 151 -7.01 118.26 56.26
N ALA A 152 -6.02 117.67 56.93
CA ALA A 152 -5.00 116.85 56.28
C ALA A 152 -5.53 115.49 55.81
N SER A 153 -6.40 114.83 56.59
CA SER A 153 -7.05 113.59 56.17
C SER A 153 -8.05 113.85 55.06
N LEU A 154 -8.78 114.97 55.10
CA LEU A 154 -9.73 115.36 54.05
C LEU A 154 -9.11 115.46 52.68
N TYR A 155 -8.01 116.21 52.52
CA TYR A 155 -7.39 116.34 51.19
C TYR A 155 -6.84 115.00 50.67
N ARG A 156 -6.38 114.11 51.55
CA ARG A 156 -5.94 112.76 51.16
C ARG A 156 -7.11 111.91 50.68
N LEU A 157 -8.20 111.88 51.45
CA LEU A 157 -9.40 111.12 51.11
C LEU A 157 -10.10 111.68 49.85
N GLN A 158 -10.14 113.00 49.67
CA GLN A 158 -10.65 113.63 48.44
C GLN A 158 -9.82 113.28 47.20
N ALA A 159 -8.49 113.23 47.34
CA ALA A 159 -7.62 112.77 46.28
C ALA A 159 -7.84 111.28 45.98
N TYR A 160 -8.08 110.46 47.01
CA TYR A 160 -8.41 109.04 46.85
C TYR A 160 -9.78 108.82 46.19
N HIS A 161 -10.83 109.51 46.64
CA HIS A 161 -12.14 109.49 46.00
C HIS A 161 -12.10 109.94 44.53
N SER A 162 -11.28 110.96 44.21
CA SER A 162 -11.08 111.39 42.83
C SER A 162 -10.40 110.32 41.97
N LYS A 163 -9.46 109.54 42.55
CA LYS A 163 -8.86 108.38 41.88
C LYS A 163 -9.89 107.27 41.65
N LEU A 164 -10.67 106.91 42.66
CA LEU A 164 -11.74 105.91 42.54
C LEU A 164 -12.75 106.31 41.47
N CYS A 165 -13.13 107.59 41.36
CA CYS A 165 -13.97 108.06 40.26
C CYS A 165 -13.33 107.83 38.88
N ALA A 166 -12.04 108.13 38.73
CA ALA A 166 -11.33 107.91 37.47
C ALA A 166 -11.18 106.41 37.14
N GLU A 167 -10.95 105.56 38.14
CA GLU A 167 -10.91 104.09 37.99
C GLU A 167 -12.27 103.53 37.58
N ILE A 168 -13.37 103.99 38.20
CA ILE A 168 -14.73 103.61 37.80
C ILE A 168 -15.02 104.03 36.34
N ASP A 169 -14.59 105.22 35.92
CA ASP A 169 -14.82 105.67 34.55
C ASP A 169 -13.98 104.90 33.53
N ALA A 170 -12.74 104.53 33.89
CA ALA A 170 -11.91 103.62 33.09
C ALA A 170 -12.54 102.22 32.98
N GLU A 171 -13.10 101.70 34.07
CA GLU A 171 -13.77 100.40 34.08
C GLU A 171 -15.03 100.40 33.19
N LYS A 172 -15.78 101.51 33.14
CA LYS A 172 -16.89 101.69 32.20
C LYS A 172 -16.44 101.80 30.74
N ASP A 173 -15.23 102.29 30.47
CA ASP A 173 -14.66 102.26 29.12
C ASP A 173 -14.37 100.80 28.72
N VAL A 174 -13.79 100.01 29.64
CA VAL A 174 -13.55 98.57 29.44
C VAL A 174 -14.86 97.80 29.26
N GLU A 175 -15.89 98.07 30.07
CA GLU A 175 -17.22 97.48 29.95
C GLU A 175 -17.81 97.73 28.55
N ARG A 176 -17.71 98.97 28.04
CA ARG A 176 -18.17 99.32 26.69
C ARG A 176 -17.42 98.56 25.60
N GLU A 177 -16.12 98.34 25.76
CA GLU A 177 -15.34 97.57 24.79
C GLU A 177 -15.68 96.07 24.84
N ILE A 178 -15.85 95.48 26.03
CA ILE A 178 -16.29 94.09 26.19
C ILE A 178 -17.69 93.90 25.60
N LEU A 179 -18.63 94.82 25.87
CA LEU A 179 -19.98 94.79 25.29
C LEU A 179 -19.95 94.84 23.77
N HIS A 180 -19.12 95.69 23.18
CA HIS A 180 -19.00 95.76 21.73
C HIS A 180 -18.49 94.45 21.13
N ARG A 181 -17.45 93.85 21.73
CA ARG A 181 -16.92 92.53 21.32
C ARG A 181 -17.95 91.42 21.52
N LEU A 182 -18.77 91.49 22.58
CA LEU A 182 -19.87 90.57 22.82
C LEU A 182 -20.93 90.66 21.72
N GLU A 183 -21.36 91.87 21.34
CA GLU A 183 -22.31 92.10 20.26
C GLU A 183 -21.79 91.55 18.91
N GLU A 184 -20.50 91.77 18.61
CA GLU A 184 -19.85 91.21 17.42
C GLU A 184 -19.82 89.67 17.44
N ALA A 185 -19.52 89.07 18.60
CA ALA A 185 -19.50 87.62 18.76
C ALA A 185 -20.91 87.00 18.68
N GLU A 186 -21.92 87.63 19.28
CA GLU A 186 -23.31 87.21 19.21
C GLU A 186 -23.85 87.32 17.78
N PHE A 187 -23.47 88.36 17.04
CA PHE A 187 -23.79 88.48 15.62
C PHE A 187 -23.11 87.38 14.80
N ALA A 188 -21.83 87.08 15.05
CA ALA A 188 -21.11 86.01 14.37
C ALA A 188 -21.71 84.62 14.65
N LEU A 189 -22.15 84.37 15.89
CA LEU A 189 -22.89 83.17 16.31
C LEU A 189 -24.23 83.08 15.57
N ALA A 190 -25.00 84.17 15.51
CA ALA A 190 -26.24 84.22 14.76
C ALA A 190 -26.01 83.93 13.26
N GLN A 191 -24.92 84.44 12.68
CA GLN A 191 -24.56 84.13 11.29
C GLN A 191 -24.22 82.64 11.12
N ALA A 192 -23.39 82.07 11.99
CA ALA A 192 -23.00 80.66 11.92
C ALA A 192 -24.21 79.71 12.08
N THR A 193 -25.12 80.02 13.01
CA THR A 193 -26.34 79.22 13.22
C THR A 193 -27.31 79.31 12.04
N VAL A 194 -27.42 80.48 11.38
CA VAL A 194 -28.19 80.62 10.13
C VAL A 194 -27.56 79.81 9.00
N GLU A 195 -26.23 79.82 8.88
CA GLU A 195 -25.50 79.02 7.88
C GLU A 195 -25.69 77.53 8.13
N GLN A 196 -25.56 77.05 9.37
CA GLN A 196 -25.91 75.69 9.75
C GLN A 196 -27.38 75.36 9.41
N GLY A 197 -28.28 76.30 9.68
CA GLY A 197 -29.71 76.24 9.35
C GLY A 197 -29.99 75.92 7.88
N LYS A 198 -29.22 76.52 6.95
CA LYS A 198 -29.35 76.31 5.50
C LYS A 198 -29.12 74.84 5.10
N PHE A 199 -28.29 74.11 5.84
CA PHE A 199 -27.92 72.72 5.53
C PHE A 199 -28.65 71.66 6.37
N LEU A 200 -29.61 72.04 7.22
CA LEU A 200 -30.35 71.09 8.06
C LEU A 200 -31.11 70.02 7.28
N LEU A 201 -31.74 70.40 6.16
CA LEU A 201 -32.45 69.44 5.31
C LEU A 201 -31.47 68.52 4.59
N ALA A 202 -30.39 69.08 4.04
CA ALA A 202 -29.33 68.31 3.38
C ALA A 202 -28.67 67.30 4.34
N GLY A 203 -28.47 67.67 5.60
CA GLY A 203 -27.95 66.75 6.64
C GLY A 203 -28.90 65.60 6.95
N LYS A 204 -30.22 65.87 7.05
CA LYS A 204 -31.23 64.82 7.27
C LYS A 204 -31.36 63.86 6.09
N GLU A 205 -31.21 64.36 4.87
CA GLU A 205 -31.21 63.54 3.65
C GLU A 205 -29.95 62.68 3.58
N LEU A 206 -28.78 63.28 3.82
CA LEU A 206 -27.50 62.58 3.87
C LEU A 206 -27.53 61.43 4.89
N GLU A 207 -28.07 61.66 6.09
CA GLU A 207 -28.16 60.63 7.14
C GLU A 207 -29.05 59.45 6.71
N LYS A 208 -30.14 59.70 5.98
CA LYS A 208 -31.01 58.64 5.45
C LYS A 208 -30.28 57.83 4.38
N ASP A 209 -29.55 58.51 3.49
CA ASP A 209 -28.79 57.87 2.42
C ASP A 209 -27.63 57.04 2.97
N GLU A 210 -26.92 57.53 3.99
CA GLU A 210 -25.89 56.78 4.71
C GLU A 210 -26.46 55.51 5.35
N LYS A 211 -27.58 55.62 6.07
CA LYS A 211 -28.28 54.47 6.67
C LYS A 211 -28.71 53.44 5.63
N LEU A 212 -29.19 53.88 4.47
CA LEU A 212 -29.61 52.98 3.39
C LEU A 212 -28.41 52.24 2.79
N VAL A 213 -27.31 52.96 2.53
CA VAL A 213 -26.07 52.35 2.04
C VAL A 213 -25.47 51.37 3.04
N ASP A 214 -25.52 51.68 4.33
CA ASP A 214 -24.96 50.79 5.35
C ASP A 214 -25.80 49.52 5.55
N LYS A 215 -27.13 49.62 5.47
CA LYS A 215 -28.02 48.44 5.42
C LYS A 215 -27.67 47.54 4.25
N GLN A 216 -27.49 48.12 3.07
CA GLN A 216 -27.16 47.34 1.88
C GLN A 216 -25.77 46.70 2.00
N LYS A 217 -24.75 47.43 2.46
CA LYS A 217 -23.43 46.83 2.72
C LYS A 217 -23.54 45.66 3.70
N ALA A 218 -24.36 45.79 4.76
CA ALA A 218 -24.59 44.72 5.72
C ALA A 218 -25.27 43.51 5.06
N GLU A 219 -26.31 43.73 4.26
CA GLU A 219 -26.99 42.68 3.48
C GLU A 219 -26.02 41.97 2.52
N TRP A 220 -25.25 42.72 1.73
CA TRP A 220 -24.22 42.16 0.83
C TRP A 220 -23.16 41.35 1.59
N SER A 221 -22.70 41.84 2.74
CA SER A 221 -21.77 41.10 3.59
C SER A 221 -22.38 39.81 4.14
N ALA A 222 -23.66 39.84 4.51
CA ALA A 222 -24.39 38.68 5.00
C ALA A 222 -24.62 37.64 3.90
N VAL A 223 -24.94 38.07 2.67
CA VAL A 223 -25.08 37.19 1.50
C VAL A 223 -23.75 36.52 1.19
N ARG A 224 -22.64 37.27 1.18
CA ARG A 224 -21.29 36.70 0.99
C ARG A 224 -20.96 35.68 2.06
N LEU A 225 -21.23 35.99 3.32
CA LEU A 225 -21.01 35.09 4.44
C LEU A 225 -21.85 33.81 4.33
N ARG A 226 -23.12 33.92 3.92
CA ARG A 226 -23.99 32.75 3.68
C ARG A 226 -23.43 31.87 2.57
N LYS A 227 -22.98 32.45 1.45
CA LYS A 227 -22.38 31.71 0.34
C LYS A 227 -21.10 30.99 0.76
N GLU A 228 -20.24 31.68 1.52
CA GLU A 228 -19.02 31.09 2.08
C GLU A 228 -19.34 29.95 3.03
N ASN A 229 -20.27 30.13 3.96
CA ASN A 229 -20.72 29.09 4.88
C ASN A 229 -21.27 27.86 4.15
N MET A 230 -22.09 28.06 3.11
CA MET A 230 -22.60 26.95 2.28
C MET A 230 -21.46 26.21 1.59
N SER A 231 -20.49 26.95 1.03
CA SER A 231 -19.32 26.35 0.39
C SER A 231 -18.44 25.58 1.39
N ALA A 232 -18.28 26.09 2.61
CA ALA A 232 -17.53 25.46 3.68
C ALA A 232 -18.20 24.16 4.15
N VAL A 233 -19.53 24.16 4.31
CA VAL A 233 -20.30 22.96 4.66
C VAL A 233 -20.16 21.88 3.58
N VAL A 234 -20.23 22.25 2.29
CA VAL A 234 -20.04 21.30 1.19
C VAL A 234 -18.61 20.74 1.19
N ALA A 235 -17.60 21.59 1.39
CA ALA A 235 -16.21 21.15 1.47
C ALA A 235 -15.97 20.20 2.65
N GLU A 236 -16.56 20.48 3.82
CA GLU A 236 -16.47 19.63 5.00
C GLU A 236 -17.12 18.27 4.77
N ARG A 237 -18.31 18.23 4.16
CA ARG A 237 -18.99 16.98 3.80
C ARG A 237 -18.13 16.12 2.87
N ARG A 238 -17.51 16.72 1.85
CA ARG A 238 -16.58 16.03 0.93
C ARG A 238 -15.37 15.47 1.66
N ARG A 239 -14.77 16.24 2.58
CA ARG A 239 -13.65 15.78 3.40
C ARG A 239 -14.06 14.56 4.25
N ARG A 240 -15.18 14.65 4.98
CA ARG A 240 -15.69 13.54 5.81
C ARG A 240 -15.99 12.29 4.99
N LEU A 241 -16.46 12.43 3.75
CA LEU A 241 -16.70 11.29 2.86
C LEU A 241 -15.38 10.59 2.51
N ARG A 242 -14.35 11.34 2.10
CA ARG A 242 -13.01 10.79 1.82
C ARG A 242 -12.40 10.09 3.02
N GLU A 243 -12.57 10.66 4.22
CA GLU A 243 -12.11 10.04 5.47
C GLU A 243 -12.82 8.71 5.73
N LYS A 244 -14.14 8.64 5.52
CA LYS A 244 -14.92 7.40 5.64
C LYS A 244 -14.47 6.33 4.64
N GLU A 245 -14.25 6.72 3.38
CA GLU A 245 -13.74 5.83 2.33
C GLU A 245 -12.34 5.30 2.64
N HIS A 246 -11.46 6.16 3.15
CA HIS A 246 -10.12 5.76 3.57
C HIS A 246 -10.18 4.75 4.74
N ILE A 247 -11.02 5.01 5.73
CA ILE A 247 -11.22 4.10 6.87
C ILE A 247 -11.83 2.76 6.41
N SER A 248 -12.81 2.77 5.51
CA SER A 248 -13.42 1.54 5.00
C SER A 248 -12.42 0.71 4.19
N ALA A 249 -11.61 1.35 3.34
CA ALA A 249 -10.55 0.70 2.58
C ALA A 249 -9.49 0.06 3.48
N LEU A 250 -9.06 0.76 4.55
CA LEU A 250 -8.15 0.19 5.55
C LEU A 250 -8.74 -1.04 6.24
N ARG A 251 -10.00 -0.95 6.69
CA ARG A 251 -10.71 -2.09 7.31
C ARG A 251 -10.84 -3.27 6.35
N GLU A 252 -11.08 -3.01 5.07
CA GLU A 252 -11.17 -4.09 4.07
C GLU A 252 -9.82 -4.76 3.84
N ARG A 253 -8.74 -3.99 3.72
CA ARG A 253 -7.37 -4.54 3.64
C ARG A 253 -7.05 -5.39 4.87
N GLU A 254 -7.39 -4.91 6.06
CA GLU A 254 -7.20 -5.66 7.29
C GLU A 254 -7.99 -6.97 7.30
N ARG A 255 -9.25 -6.96 6.85
CA ARG A 255 -10.07 -8.18 6.72
C ARG A 255 -9.42 -9.16 5.75
N LYS A 256 -8.97 -8.72 4.57
CA LYS A 256 -8.28 -9.57 3.58
C LYS A 256 -6.99 -10.16 4.17
N HIS A 257 -6.21 -9.35 4.89
CA HIS A 257 -5.00 -9.82 5.55
C HIS A 257 -5.29 -10.89 6.62
N ARG A 258 -6.30 -10.66 7.48
CA ARG A 258 -6.76 -11.65 8.46
C ARG A 258 -7.22 -12.96 7.81
N GLN A 259 -7.96 -12.86 6.70
CA GLN A 259 -8.38 -14.03 5.93
C GLN A 259 -7.19 -14.80 5.34
N ALA A 260 -6.22 -14.10 4.76
CA ALA A 260 -5.00 -14.71 4.22
C ALA A 260 -4.20 -15.43 5.31
N ILE A 261 -4.02 -14.82 6.48
CA ILE A 261 -3.36 -15.46 7.63
C ILE A 261 -4.13 -16.71 8.07
N ALA A 262 -5.47 -16.63 8.18
CA ALA A 262 -6.27 -17.77 8.58
C ALA A 262 -6.19 -18.91 7.56
N ALA A 263 -6.21 -18.62 6.26
CA ALA A 263 -6.03 -19.60 5.19
C ALA A 263 -4.64 -20.25 5.23
N ALA A 264 -3.58 -19.45 5.41
CA ALA A 264 -2.21 -19.95 5.54
C ALA A 264 -2.06 -20.87 6.76
N LYS A 265 -2.69 -20.53 7.90
CA LYS A 265 -2.72 -21.40 9.09
C LYS A 265 -3.41 -22.74 8.81
N ARG A 266 -4.59 -22.72 8.18
CA ARG A 266 -5.32 -23.95 7.80
C ARG A 266 -4.52 -24.82 6.84
N ASN A 267 -3.87 -24.21 5.83
CA ASN A 267 -3.02 -24.95 4.90
C ASN A 267 -1.83 -25.58 5.63
N ARG A 268 -1.13 -24.82 6.49
CA ARG A 268 -0.04 -25.36 7.32
C ARG A 268 -0.51 -26.53 8.19
N GLU A 269 -1.69 -26.43 8.79
CA GLU A 269 -2.28 -27.52 9.55
C GLU A 269 -2.55 -28.76 8.68
N GLN A 270 -3.12 -28.60 7.49
CA GLN A 270 -3.31 -29.69 6.53
C GLN A 270 -1.97 -30.33 6.11
N ALA A 271 -0.98 -29.52 5.73
CA ALA A 271 0.36 -29.99 5.41
C ALA A 271 0.99 -30.74 6.59
N SER A 272 0.81 -30.26 7.82
CA SER A 272 1.31 -30.94 9.01
C SER A 272 0.62 -32.29 9.26
N LYS A 273 -0.65 -32.45 8.89
CA LYS A 273 -1.35 -33.75 8.96
C LYS A 273 -0.76 -34.73 7.96
N PHE A 274 -0.57 -34.32 6.70
CA PHE A 274 0.08 -35.15 5.69
C PHE A 274 1.52 -35.50 6.07
N LEU A 275 2.27 -34.56 6.64
CA LEU A 275 3.62 -34.81 7.14
C LEU A 275 3.62 -35.83 8.28
N LYS A 276 2.70 -35.71 9.25
CA LYS A 276 2.57 -36.69 10.33
C LYS A 276 2.21 -38.07 9.80
N GLU A 277 1.30 -38.14 8.84
CA GLU A 277 0.89 -39.40 8.20
C GLU A 277 2.05 -40.04 7.43
N THR A 278 2.78 -39.27 6.62
CA THR A 278 3.95 -39.76 5.89
C THR A 278 5.06 -40.21 6.84
N MET A 279 5.38 -39.43 7.87
CA MET A 279 6.34 -39.82 8.91
C MET A 279 5.89 -41.08 9.66
N SER A 280 4.60 -41.24 9.92
CA SER A 280 4.06 -42.46 10.54
C SER A 280 4.20 -43.67 9.63
N ARG A 281 3.91 -43.52 8.32
CA ARG A 281 4.09 -44.60 7.33
C ARG A 281 5.56 -45.00 7.17
N VAL A 282 6.47 -44.03 7.18
CA VAL A 282 7.92 -44.30 7.16
C VAL A 282 8.31 -45.10 8.40
N ARG A 283 7.96 -44.62 9.60
CA ARG A 283 8.25 -45.35 10.85
C ARG A 283 7.68 -46.76 10.87
N GLN A 284 6.47 -46.95 10.32
CA GLN A 284 5.86 -48.28 10.22
C GLN A 284 6.64 -49.19 9.26
N LYS A 285 7.03 -48.68 8.08
CA LYS A 285 7.86 -49.45 7.15
C LYS A 285 9.20 -49.80 7.76
N ASP A 286 9.84 -48.87 8.45
CA ASP A 286 11.10 -49.11 9.15
C ASP A 286 10.93 -50.23 10.18
N SER A 287 9.84 -50.23 10.98
CA SER A 287 9.56 -51.32 11.92
C SER A 287 9.28 -52.67 11.25
N GLU A 288 8.56 -52.69 10.13
CA GLU A 288 8.29 -53.92 9.37
C GLU A 288 9.56 -54.46 8.70
N GLU A 289 10.45 -53.59 8.23
CA GLU A 289 11.75 -53.96 7.66
C GLU A 289 12.72 -54.47 8.74
N GLU A 290 12.69 -53.89 9.94
CA GLU A 290 13.40 -54.42 11.11
C GLU A 290 12.90 -55.81 11.50
N GLU A 291 11.58 -56.04 11.54
CA GLU A 291 10.99 -57.35 11.80
C GLU A 291 11.37 -58.37 10.73
N ARG A 292 11.23 -58.03 9.44
CA ARG A 292 11.68 -58.90 8.34
C ARG A 292 13.17 -59.20 8.42
N SER A 293 13.98 -58.24 8.84
CA SER A 293 15.42 -58.45 9.06
C SER A 293 15.69 -59.41 10.21
N ARG A 294 14.89 -59.34 11.30
CA ARG A 294 14.98 -60.30 12.42
C ARG A 294 14.56 -61.69 11.98
N GLU A 295 13.41 -61.83 11.32
CA GLU A 295 12.92 -63.11 10.78
C GLU A 295 13.95 -63.73 9.83
N TYR A 296 14.51 -62.95 8.90
CA TYR A 296 15.56 -63.43 8.00
C TYR A 296 16.79 -63.93 8.76
N MET A 297 17.20 -63.26 9.84
CA MET A 297 18.32 -63.70 10.67
C MET A 297 17.98 -64.98 11.45
N GLU A 298 16.73 -65.13 11.91
CA GLU A 298 16.24 -66.35 12.55
C GLU A 298 16.19 -67.52 11.56
N ASP A 299 15.61 -67.33 10.37
CA ASP A 299 15.57 -68.35 9.31
C ASP A 299 16.97 -68.76 8.87
N ARG A 300 17.88 -67.80 8.72
CA ARG A 300 19.29 -68.08 8.42
C ARG A 300 19.93 -68.92 9.53
N MET A 301 19.66 -68.59 10.79
CA MET A 301 20.15 -69.36 11.93
C MET A 301 19.57 -70.78 11.93
N GLN A 302 18.27 -70.95 11.69
CA GLN A 302 17.61 -72.26 11.59
C GLN A 302 18.13 -73.07 10.41
N ALA A 303 18.39 -72.45 9.26
CA ALA A 303 19.01 -73.09 8.11
C ALA A 303 20.42 -73.60 8.45
N ILE A 304 21.23 -72.81 9.17
CA ILE A 304 22.54 -73.25 9.65
C ILE A 304 22.41 -74.44 10.62
N LEU A 305 21.45 -74.39 11.55
CA LEU A 305 21.19 -75.50 12.48
C LEU A 305 20.74 -76.77 11.74
N SER A 306 19.78 -76.67 10.82
CA SER A 306 19.34 -77.82 10.02
C SER A 306 20.44 -78.37 9.11
N LEU A 307 21.30 -77.52 8.55
CA LEU A 307 22.48 -77.96 7.81
C LEU A 307 23.46 -78.70 8.71
N LYS A 308 23.69 -78.22 9.93
CA LYS A 308 24.50 -78.92 10.93
C LYS A 308 23.91 -80.31 11.22
N ASP A 309 22.61 -80.40 11.50
CA ASP A 309 21.92 -81.66 11.76
C ASP A 309 21.98 -82.61 10.54
N ASN A 310 21.82 -82.07 9.33
CA ASN A 310 21.96 -82.82 8.07
C ASN A 310 23.39 -83.33 7.86
N ILE A 311 24.41 -82.54 8.20
CA ILE A 311 25.81 -82.98 8.16
C ILE A 311 26.04 -84.09 9.19
N GLU A 312 25.46 -83.97 10.38
CA GLU A 312 25.55 -84.99 11.43
C GLU A 312 24.88 -86.30 11.01
N THR A 313 23.64 -86.24 10.52
CA THR A 313 22.92 -87.42 10.00
C THR A 313 23.60 -88.01 8.76
N ASN A 314 24.18 -87.20 7.86
CA ASN A 314 24.93 -87.72 6.72
C ASN A 314 26.24 -88.39 7.17
N LYS A 315 26.94 -87.84 8.17
CA LYS A 315 28.10 -88.53 8.78
C LYS A 315 27.68 -89.88 9.39
N GLU A 316 26.53 -89.95 10.05
CA GLU A 316 25.98 -91.21 10.57
C GLU A 316 25.60 -92.19 9.46
N ASN A 317 24.95 -91.71 8.40
CA ASN A 317 24.62 -92.52 7.21
C ASN A 317 25.86 -93.02 6.49
N LEU A 318 26.92 -92.21 6.36
CA LEU A 318 28.20 -92.64 5.82
C LEU A 318 28.85 -93.70 6.69
N ARG A 319 28.82 -93.56 8.03
CA ARG A 319 29.27 -94.62 8.94
C ARG A 319 28.46 -95.90 8.76
N ALA A 320 27.14 -95.80 8.58
CA ALA A 320 26.27 -96.95 8.34
C ALA A 320 26.55 -97.61 6.98
N LEU A 321 26.75 -96.83 5.92
CA LEU A 321 27.14 -97.33 4.59
C LEU A 321 28.52 -97.98 4.62
N GLN A 322 29.50 -97.38 5.29
CA GLN A 322 30.82 -97.97 5.47
C GLN A 322 30.75 -99.31 6.22
N ALA A 323 29.89 -99.41 7.26
CA ALA A 323 29.64 -100.66 7.97
C ALA A 323 28.93 -101.71 7.09
N ARG A 324 28.04 -101.28 6.19
CA ARG A 324 27.38 -102.18 5.22
C ARG A 324 28.35 -102.65 4.14
N ASP A 325 29.17 -101.75 3.60
CA ASP A 325 30.13 -102.06 2.54
C ASP A 325 31.26 -102.96 3.06
N SER A 326 31.71 -102.75 4.30
CA SER A 326 32.64 -103.68 4.96
C SER A 326 32.02 -105.06 5.11
N LYS A 327 30.74 -105.16 5.50
CA LYS A 327 30.01 -106.43 5.56
C LYS A 327 29.86 -107.09 4.18
N LEU A 328 29.44 -106.34 3.16
CA LEU A 328 29.32 -106.85 1.79
C LEU A 328 30.66 -107.29 1.21
N ARG A 329 31.77 -106.64 1.57
CA ARG A 329 33.11 -107.07 1.18
C ARG A 329 33.47 -108.40 1.80
N LEU A 330 33.22 -108.58 3.10
CA LEU A 330 33.41 -109.85 3.78
C LEU A 330 32.55 -110.96 3.16
N GLU A 331 31.26 -110.68 2.89
CA GLU A 331 30.36 -111.64 2.23
C GLU A 331 30.88 -112.04 0.82
N LYS A 332 31.38 -111.08 0.02
CA LYS A 332 31.99 -111.38 -1.29
C LYS A 332 33.29 -112.18 -1.18
N GLU A 333 34.14 -111.88 -0.20
CA GLU A 333 35.36 -112.65 0.05
C GLU A 333 35.02 -114.09 0.44
N GLU A 334 33.98 -114.30 1.25
CA GLU A 334 33.45 -115.64 1.56
C GLU A 334 32.89 -116.36 0.32
N GLU A 335 32.16 -115.66 -0.54
CA GLU A 335 31.67 -116.22 -1.82
C GLU A 335 32.83 -116.58 -2.76
N GLU A 336 33.84 -115.71 -2.91
CA GLU A 336 35.03 -116.02 -3.71
C GLU A 336 35.82 -117.20 -3.10
N LEU A 337 35.88 -117.33 -1.77
CA LEU A 337 36.48 -118.48 -1.10
C LEU A 337 35.67 -119.77 -1.35
N LYS A 338 34.34 -119.70 -1.35
CA LYS A 338 33.47 -120.84 -1.72
C LYS A 338 33.64 -121.22 -3.18
N GLU A 339 33.62 -120.26 -4.11
CA GLU A 339 33.89 -120.50 -5.54
C GLU A 339 35.29 -121.12 -5.74
N ARG A 340 36.31 -120.66 -5.01
CA ARG A 340 37.66 -121.26 -5.01
C ARG A 340 37.65 -122.70 -4.50
N GLN A 341 36.94 -123.00 -3.42
CA GLN A 341 36.82 -124.36 -2.87
C GLN A 341 36.07 -125.30 -3.82
N GLU A 342 34.99 -124.84 -4.46
CA GLU A 342 34.24 -125.62 -5.46
C GLU A 342 35.09 -125.96 -6.68
N ILE A 343 35.91 -125.03 -7.17
CA ILE A 343 36.79 -125.28 -8.31
C ILE A 343 37.93 -126.23 -7.94
N LEU A 344 38.48 -126.12 -6.72
CA LEU A 344 39.43 -127.10 -6.20
C LEU A 344 38.82 -128.50 -6.12
N ALA A 345 37.56 -128.63 -5.68
CA ALA A 345 36.85 -129.91 -5.63
C ALA A 345 36.59 -130.51 -7.03
N GLN A 346 36.50 -129.68 -8.07
CA GLN A 346 36.40 -130.10 -9.48
C GLN A 346 37.75 -130.50 -10.10
N GLY A 347 38.86 -130.42 -9.34
CA GLY A 347 40.19 -130.82 -9.79
C GLY A 347 40.87 -129.85 -10.76
N LEU A 348 40.36 -128.62 -10.87
CA LEU A 348 40.86 -127.57 -11.77
C LEU A 348 41.61 -126.47 -10.98
N ASN A 349 42.48 -125.72 -11.66
CA ASN A 349 43.23 -124.62 -11.05
C ASN A 349 42.30 -123.41 -10.78
N PRO A 350 42.08 -122.99 -9.52
CA PRO A 350 41.12 -121.94 -9.18
C PRO A 350 41.45 -120.58 -9.81
N ASP A 351 42.72 -120.17 -9.87
CA ASP A 351 43.07 -118.82 -10.33
C ASP A 351 42.82 -118.61 -11.84
N GLU A 352 42.99 -119.67 -12.64
CA GLU A 352 42.73 -119.63 -14.09
C GLU A 352 41.23 -119.63 -14.41
N GLU A 353 40.45 -120.49 -13.72
CA GLU A 353 38.99 -120.58 -13.86
C GLU A 353 38.30 -119.29 -13.41
N LEU A 354 38.66 -118.72 -12.26
CA LEU A 354 38.10 -117.46 -11.77
C LEU A 354 38.33 -116.33 -12.78
N THR A 355 39.54 -116.26 -13.36
CA THR A 355 39.89 -115.25 -14.37
C THR A 355 39.09 -115.45 -15.66
N ARG A 356 38.93 -116.72 -16.10
CA ARG A 356 38.12 -117.06 -17.28
C ARG A 356 36.65 -116.72 -17.07
N ARG A 357 36.05 -117.09 -15.93
CA ARG A 357 34.67 -116.75 -15.58
C ARG A 357 34.46 -115.25 -15.46
N LYS A 358 35.38 -114.52 -14.81
CA LYS A 358 35.34 -113.04 -14.74
C LYS A 358 35.37 -112.42 -16.14
N ARG A 359 36.21 -112.95 -17.04
CA ARG A 359 36.29 -112.50 -18.43
C ARG A 359 35.00 -112.78 -19.22
N ILE A 360 34.39 -113.94 -19.05
CA ILE A 360 33.10 -114.29 -19.67
C ILE A 360 31.99 -113.37 -19.15
N ARG A 361 31.86 -113.21 -17.82
CA ARG A 361 30.88 -112.29 -17.21
C ARG A 361 31.05 -110.85 -17.71
N GLN A 362 32.29 -110.40 -17.92
CA GLN A 362 32.56 -109.09 -18.49
C GLN A 362 32.11 -108.99 -19.95
N PHE A 363 32.44 -109.98 -20.79
CA PHE A 363 31.97 -110.06 -22.17
C PHE A 363 30.44 -110.09 -22.29
N GLU A 364 29.75 -110.82 -21.41
CA GLU A 364 28.28 -110.87 -21.38
C GLU A 364 27.69 -109.51 -21.04
N LYS A 365 28.23 -108.82 -20.03
CA LYS A 365 27.81 -107.44 -19.69
C LYS A 365 28.01 -106.48 -20.84
N ASP A 366 29.15 -106.56 -21.52
CA ASP A 366 29.45 -105.68 -22.65
C ASP A 366 28.53 -105.99 -23.85
N LYS A 367 28.20 -107.26 -24.09
CA LYS A 367 27.22 -107.69 -25.10
C LYS A 367 25.82 -107.17 -24.76
N GLU A 368 25.36 -107.30 -23.52
CA GLU A 368 24.07 -106.77 -23.08
C GLU A 368 23.99 -105.24 -23.23
N ALA A 369 25.06 -104.53 -22.85
CA ALA A 369 25.13 -103.08 -23.00
C ALA A 369 25.06 -102.66 -24.48
N TYR A 370 25.73 -103.41 -25.36
CA TYR A 370 25.67 -103.17 -26.81
C TYR A 370 24.27 -103.45 -27.38
N GLU A 371 23.61 -104.53 -26.98
CA GLU A 371 22.24 -104.85 -27.40
C GLU A 371 21.23 -103.79 -26.94
N ARG A 372 21.37 -103.25 -25.71
CA ARG A 372 20.55 -102.12 -25.25
C ARG A 372 20.73 -100.89 -26.13
N ARG A 373 21.99 -100.52 -26.43
CA ARG A 373 22.30 -99.39 -27.33
C ARG A 373 21.75 -99.59 -28.75
N GLN A 374 21.75 -100.81 -29.27
CA GLN A 374 21.16 -101.12 -30.59
C GLN A 374 19.63 -100.97 -30.57
N LYS A 375 18.96 -101.48 -29.53
CA LYS A 375 17.51 -101.31 -29.35
C LYS A 375 17.12 -99.85 -29.21
N GLU A 376 17.89 -99.07 -28.45
CA GLU A 376 17.71 -97.62 -28.29
C GLU A 376 17.77 -96.89 -29.66
N ARG A 377 18.76 -97.20 -30.50
CA ARG A 377 18.86 -96.61 -31.86
C ARG A 377 17.72 -97.01 -32.79
N GLN A 378 17.25 -98.26 -32.73
CA GLN A 378 16.11 -98.70 -33.55
C GLN A 378 14.83 -97.95 -33.18
N VAL A 379 14.59 -97.76 -31.88
CA VAL A 379 13.44 -96.97 -31.38
C VAL A 379 13.55 -95.51 -31.83
N GLU A 380 14.75 -94.93 -31.76
CA GLU A 380 15.01 -93.56 -32.18
C GLU A 380 14.72 -93.31 -33.68
N ILE A 381 15.13 -94.24 -34.57
CA ILE A 381 14.84 -94.13 -36.02
C ILE A 381 13.33 -94.18 -36.29
N VAL A 382 12.60 -95.10 -35.64
CA VAL A 382 11.14 -95.20 -35.78
C VAL A 382 10.44 -93.92 -35.30
N ASP A 383 10.89 -93.37 -34.17
CA ASP A 383 10.35 -92.11 -33.65
C ASP A 383 10.58 -90.93 -34.60
N ASN A 384 11.72 -90.88 -35.31
CA ASN A 384 12.00 -89.84 -36.29
C ASN A 384 11.11 -89.96 -37.54
N ILE A 385 10.91 -91.18 -38.08
CA ILE A 385 9.98 -91.41 -39.20
C ILE A 385 8.55 -90.99 -38.84
N LEU A 386 8.08 -91.36 -37.64
CA LEU A 386 6.73 -91.00 -37.17
C LEU A 386 6.56 -89.48 -36.99
N LYS A 387 7.62 -88.76 -36.59
CA LYS A 387 7.59 -87.28 -36.51
C LYS A 387 7.53 -86.66 -37.91
N GLU A 388 8.29 -87.18 -38.86
CA GLU A 388 8.33 -86.69 -40.25
C GLU A 388 6.98 -86.90 -40.97
N GLU A 389 6.35 -88.07 -40.82
CA GLU A 389 4.99 -88.31 -41.36
C GLU A 389 3.94 -87.36 -40.78
N LYS A 390 4.00 -87.07 -39.47
CA LYS A 390 3.11 -86.09 -38.83
C LYS A 390 3.33 -84.68 -39.41
N GLN A 391 4.57 -84.31 -39.71
CA GLN A 391 4.86 -83.04 -40.38
C GLN A 391 4.32 -82.99 -41.81
N MET A 392 4.47 -84.08 -42.59
CA MET A 392 3.93 -84.17 -43.95
C MET A 392 2.41 -84.07 -43.99
N LYS A 393 1.69 -84.73 -43.07
CA LYS A 393 0.22 -84.61 -42.95
C LYS A 393 -0.23 -83.18 -42.60
N LYS A 394 0.52 -82.47 -41.74
CA LYS A 394 0.25 -81.06 -41.43
C LYS A 394 0.45 -80.16 -42.67
N ARG A 395 1.50 -80.38 -43.46
CA ARG A 395 1.73 -79.64 -44.73
C ARG A 395 0.62 -79.91 -45.75
N TYR A 396 0.10 -81.13 -45.84
CA TYR A 396 -1.01 -81.48 -46.73
C TYR A 396 -2.32 -80.75 -46.36
N GLN A 397 -2.60 -80.57 -45.06
CA GLN A 397 -3.81 -79.87 -44.60
C GLN A 397 -3.78 -78.35 -44.75
N GLN A 398 -2.60 -77.72 -44.68
CA GLN A 398 -2.49 -76.25 -44.70
C GLN A 398 -2.54 -75.64 -46.10
N GLN A 399 -2.14 -76.37 -47.15
CA GLN A 399 -2.15 -75.86 -48.53
C GLN A 399 -2.65 -76.94 -49.52
N PRO A 400 -3.98 -77.13 -49.65
CA PRO A 400 -4.56 -78.12 -50.55
C PRO A 400 -4.36 -77.81 -52.05
N GLN A 401 -3.98 -76.57 -52.39
CA GLN A 401 -3.88 -76.07 -53.76
C GLN A 401 -2.49 -76.31 -54.41
N LEU A 402 -1.48 -76.72 -53.63
CA LEU A 402 -0.11 -77.00 -54.12
C LEU A 402 0.17 -78.48 -54.39
N TRP A 403 -0.82 -79.35 -54.21
CA TRP A 403 -0.72 -80.78 -54.44
C TRP A 403 -1.80 -81.20 -55.46
N PRO A 404 -1.43 -81.44 -56.74
CA PRO A 404 -2.38 -81.85 -57.78
C PRO A 404 -3.13 -83.13 -57.39
N GLU A 405 -4.45 -83.03 -57.32
CA GLU A 405 -5.35 -84.14 -57.00
C GLU A 405 -5.43 -85.10 -58.19
N LYS A 406 -4.75 -86.24 -58.06
CA LYS A 406 -4.37 -87.11 -59.18
C LYS A 406 -5.35 -88.26 -59.37
N GLN A 407 -6.55 -87.98 -59.90
CA GLN A 407 -7.48 -88.94 -60.55
C GLN A 407 -8.54 -88.12 -61.34
N ARG A 408 -8.46 -87.80 -62.64
CA ARG A 408 -8.43 -88.68 -63.83
C ARG A 408 -8.42 -87.80 -65.09
N GLU A 409 -7.42 -87.92 -65.96
CA GLU A 409 -7.55 -87.58 -67.39
C GLU A 409 -7.40 -88.86 -68.22
N ARG A 410 -8.52 -89.33 -68.77
CA ARG A 410 -8.58 -90.36 -69.82
C ARG A 410 -9.13 -89.72 -71.10
N VAL A 411 -8.27 -89.63 -72.12
CA VAL A 411 -8.56 -89.86 -73.56
C VAL A 411 -9.47 -88.81 -74.24
N LYS A 412 -9.03 -88.05 -75.28
CA LYS A 412 -8.81 -88.44 -76.69
C LYS A 412 -7.95 -87.37 -77.41
N ARG A 413 -6.86 -87.77 -78.09
CA ARG A 413 -6.62 -87.75 -79.58
C ARG A 413 -7.01 -86.43 -80.27
N ILE A 414 -6.16 -85.81 -81.10
CA ILE A 414 -5.85 -86.24 -82.49
C ILE A 414 -4.55 -85.58 -83.02
N ASN A 415 -3.72 -86.41 -83.65
CA ASN A 415 -2.72 -86.21 -84.71
C ASN A 415 -2.34 -84.79 -85.20
N ARG A 416 -1.02 -84.56 -85.31
CA ARG A 416 -0.37 -84.33 -86.63
C ARG A 416 1.13 -84.68 -86.62
N ARG A 417 1.44 -85.64 -87.49
CA ARG A 417 2.65 -86.00 -88.26
C ARG A 417 4.07 -85.66 -87.74
N ARG A 418 4.87 -86.73 -87.75
CA ARG A 418 6.33 -86.84 -87.60
C ARG A 418 7.09 -86.06 -88.70
N PRO A 419 8.40 -85.81 -88.49
CA PRO A 419 9.40 -86.73 -89.05
C PRO A 419 10.25 -87.40 -87.95
N LYS A 420 10.95 -88.46 -88.34
CA LYS A 420 11.65 -89.44 -87.50
C LYS A 420 12.92 -89.87 -88.27
N PRO A 421 13.83 -90.69 -87.74
CA PRO A 421 14.96 -90.31 -86.86
C PRO A 421 16.27 -90.99 -87.32
N LYS A 422 17.40 -90.74 -86.64
CA LYS A 422 18.54 -91.68 -86.53
C LYS A 422 19.20 -91.44 -85.15
N PHE A 423 19.04 -92.29 -84.13
CA PHE A 423 19.63 -93.63 -83.85
C PHE A 423 21.15 -93.63 -83.66
N PHE A 424 21.62 -93.84 -82.42
CA PHE A 424 22.58 -94.87 -81.94
C PHE A 424 22.78 -94.66 -80.41
N LYS A 425 22.28 -95.53 -79.51
CA LYS A 425 22.76 -96.85 -79.00
C LYS A 425 23.86 -96.78 -77.92
N SER A 426 23.39 -96.83 -76.67
CA SER A 426 23.73 -97.75 -75.55
C SER A 426 25.15 -98.28 -75.33
N THR A 427 25.69 -97.99 -74.12
CA THR A 427 26.39 -98.87 -73.15
C THR A 427 26.37 -98.15 -71.77
N SER A 428 25.77 -98.67 -70.69
CA SER A 428 26.26 -99.67 -69.70
C SER A 428 27.06 -99.09 -68.51
N GLY A 429 26.64 -99.42 -67.27
CA GLY A 429 27.39 -99.34 -65.98
C GLY A 429 27.19 -98.03 -65.18
N SER A 430 26.53 -97.92 -64.02
CA SER A 430 26.56 -98.63 -62.71
C SER A 430 27.59 -98.08 -61.71
N SER A 431 27.15 -97.97 -60.44
CA SER A 431 27.88 -97.76 -59.16
C SER A 431 28.38 -96.33 -58.85
N SER A 432 28.30 -95.74 -57.64
CA SER A 432 27.72 -96.04 -56.33
C SER A 432 28.20 -94.90 -55.38
N VAL A 433 27.31 -94.29 -54.58
CA VAL A 433 27.38 -94.06 -53.10
C VAL A 433 28.78 -93.81 -52.48
N GLU A 434 29.07 -92.92 -51.54
CA GLU A 434 28.44 -91.87 -50.72
C GLU A 434 29.63 -91.12 -50.06
N TYR A 435 29.60 -89.80 -49.93
CA TYR A 435 29.13 -89.04 -48.75
C TYR A 435 30.11 -89.04 -47.57
N SER A 436 30.85 -87.94 -47.47
CA SER A 436 31.38 -87.37 -46.23
C SER A 436 30.44 -86.23 -45.83
N ALA A 437 30.00 -86.19 -44.58
CA ALA A 437 29.37 -85.02 -44.00
C ALA A 437 29.63 -85.00 -42.48
N ASP A 438 30.59 -84.17 -42.09
CA ASP A 438 30.41 -83.29 -40.94
C ASP A 438 29.74 -82.02 -41.45
N VAL A 439 28.65 -81.61 -40.81
CA VAL A 439 27.96 -80.33 -41.03
C VAL A 439 27.96 -79.59 -39.70
N GLU A 440 28.67 -78.46 -39.70
CA GLU A 440 28.42 -77.31 -38.83
C GLU A 440 27.20 -76.54 -39.37
N ASP A 441 26.38 -75.97 -38.47
CA ASP A 441 25.49 -74.83 -38.71
C ASP A 441 25.15 -74.26 -37.32
N THR A 442 25.49 -73.03 -36.87
CA THR A 442 25.40 -71.64 -37.33
C THR A 442 24.00 -71.00 -37.39
N GLY A 443 23.94 -69.74 -36.91
CA GLY A 443 22.87 -68.74 -37.12
C GLY A 443 21.85 -68.62 -35.98
N GLY A 444 21.41 -67.46 -35.48
CA GLY A 444 21.53 -66.06 -35.92
C GLY A 444 20.22 -65.29 -35.56
N GLN A 445 20.27 -63.94 -35.68
CA GLN A 445 19.18 -62.90 -35.61
C GLN A 445 19.03 -62.15 -34.25
N HIS A 446 19.24 -60.82 -34.12
CA HIS A 446 18.63 -59.57 -34.66
C HIS A 446 17.36 -59.03 -33.92
N THR A 447 17.57 -58.00 -33.04
CA THR A 447 16.87 -56.68 -32.76
C THR A 447 15.33 -56.51 -32.87
N PRO A 448 14.60 -55.63 -32.10
CA PRO A 448 14.86 -54.16 -32.00
C PRO A 448 14.34 -53.32 -30.78
N GLY A 449 14.83 -52.06 -30.68
CA GLY A 449 14.16 -50.83 -30.14
C GLY A 449 14.09 -50.66 -28.60
N LYS A 450 14.08 -49.46 -27.96
CA LYS A 450 13.78 -48.08 -28.39
C LYS A 450 13.94 -47.12 -27.16
N LEU A 451 14.63 -45.97 -27.34
CA LEU A 451 14.55 -44.66 -26.62
C LEU A 451 14.80 -44.63 -25.08
N GLY A 452 15.42 -43.62 -24.46
CA GLY A 452 15.86 -42.29 -24.87
C GLY A 452 16.74 -41.66 -23.76
N ALA A 453 17.46 -40.60 -24.13
CA ALA A 453 18.44 -39.86 -23.32
C ALA A 453 17.80 -38.84 -22.37
N VAL A 454 18.45 -38.58 -21.23
CA VAL A 454 18.84 -37.26 -20.64
C VAL A 454 19.57 -37.55 -19.31
N SER A 455 20.89 -37.50 -19.27
CA SER A 455 21.76 -36.35 -18.95
C SER A 455 21.52 -35.71 -17.58
N SER A 456 22.49 -35.94 -16.70
CA SER A 456 22.96 -35.09 -15.61
C SER A 456 23.28 -33.68 -16.09
N GLU A 457 23.05 -32.66 -15.25
CA GLU A 457 24.01 -31.59 -14.98
C GLU A 457 23.48 -30.72 -13.82
N ASP A 458 24.26 -30.67 -12.75
CA ASP A 458 24.29 -29.59 -11.76
C ASP A 458 25.14 -28.44 -12.31
N ASP A 459 25.03 -27.29 -11.64
CA ASP A 459 25.91 -26.11 -11.62
C ASP A 459 25.52 -24.84 -12.39
N GLU A 460 25.95 -23.77 -11.75
CA GLU A 460 25.45 -22.41 -11.68
C GLU A 460 25.93 -21.53 -12.84
N ASP A 461 25.26 -20.38 -13.07
CA ASP A 461 25.93 -19.07 -12.89
C ASP A 461 25.10 -17.88 -13.40
N ASP A 462 25.24 -16.84 -12.60
CA ASP A 462 24.95 -15.43 -12.79
C ASP A 462 25.19 -14.86 -14.19
N PHE A 463 24.21 -14.10 -14.71
CA PHE A 463 24.47 -12.77 -15.30
C PHE A 463 23.16 -12.03 -15.62
N PHE A 464 22.80 -11.00 -14.84
CA PHE A 464 22.52 -9.66 -15.38
C PHE A 464 22.45 -8.64 -14.25
N SER A 465 23.31 -7.64 -14.38
CA SER A 465 23.62 -6.63 -13.39
C SER A 465 22.78 -5.35 -13.57
N ILE A 466 22.70 -4.58 -12.47
CA ILE A 466 22.63 -3.10 -12.38
C ILE A 466 21.24 -2.44 -12.50
N TRP A 467 20.71 -1.98 -11.36
CA TRP A 467 20.73 -0.55 -11.01
C TRP A 467 20.73 -0.32 -9.48
N ARG A 468 21.37 0.80 -9.12
CA ARG A 468 22.04 1.18 -7.85
C ARG A 468 21.15 1.85 -6.78
N ASN A 469 21.50 1.57 -5.51
CA ASN A 469 21.74 2.47 -4.34
C ASN A 469 20.64 3.43 -3.83
N LYS A 470 20.07 3.19 -2.62
CA LYS A 470 20.45 3.66 -1.24
C LYS A 470 19.77 5.01 -0.86
N PRO A 471 19.59 5.39 0.44
CA PRO A 471 20.17 4.83 1.66
C PRO A 471 19.21 4.64 2.88
N ARG A 472 19.72 3.89 3.86
CA ARG A 472 19.68 4.25 5.29
C ARG A 472 21.11 4.30 5.80
#